data_AF-K1SR24-F1
#
_entry.id   AF-K1SR24-F1
#
_cell.length_a   1.000
_cell.length_b   1.000
_cell.length_c   1.000
_cell.angle_alpha   90.00
_cell.angle_beta   90.00
_cell.angle_gamma   90.00
#
_symmetry.space_group_name_H-M   'P 1'
#
loop_
_entity.id
_entity.type
_entity.pdbx_description
1 polymer ?
#
loop_
_entity_poly.entity_id
_entity_poly.type
_entity_poly.pdbx_seq_one_letter_code
_entity_poly.pdbx_strand_id
1 'polypeptide(L)'
;RQRALDVVRASSSLPYVSKIVEVDGIPMLDGGIADSIPVQHAIDMGWQHNVVVLTRNKGWRDMGKDHKIPYLYKNYPRLRVALSHRHRAYNEQIQLVDDLEAAGKITCIRPIRPLEVGRIEKDTDKLERLYEEGFMLGEAFCEKCVEKELVIEETKKEVMSMLEKNDTAGVSEPYR
;
A
#
# COMPACT_ATOMS: atom_id res chain seq x y z
N ARG A 1 6.17 -4.99 24.31
CA ARG A 1 6.23 -6.24 23.51
C ARG A 1 4.86 -6.89 23.34
N GLN A 2 4.14 -7.18 24.43
CA GLN A 2 2.80 -7.82 24.38
C GLN A 2 1.80 -7.03 23.53
N ARG A 3 1.63 -5.73 23.79
CA ARG A 3 0.75 -4.85 23.02
C ARG A 3 0.97 -4.89 21.51
N ALA A 4 2.22 -4.90 21.04
CA ALA A 4 2.52 -4.96 19.60
C ALA A 4 2.04 -6.29 18.98
N LEU A 5 2.20 -7.40 19.70
CA LEU A 5 1.66 -8.69 19.28
C LEU A 5 0.13 -8.68 19.24
N ASP A 6 -0.51 -8.01 20.19
CA ASP A 6 -1.98 -7.91 20.23
C ASP A 6 -2.51 -7.02 19.09
N VAL A 7 -1.83 -5.92 18.76
CA VAL A 7 -2.14 -5.09 17.58
C VAL A 7 -2.02 -5.90 16.29
N VAL A 8 -0.92 -6.65 16.10
CA VAL A 8 -0.74 -7.49 14.91
C VAL A 8 -1.82 -8.58 14.85
N ARG A 9 -2.13 -9.22 15.98
CA ARG A 9 -3.19 -10.22 16.06
C ARG A 9 -4.57 -9.63 15.75
N ALA A 10 -4.87 -8.43 16.26
CA ALA A 10 -6.12 -7.72 15.97
C ALA A 10 -6.23 -7.40 14.48
N SER A 11 -5.15 -6.90 13.88
CA SER A 11 -5.10 -6.56 12.44
C SER A 11 -5.33 -7.76 11.53
N SER A 12 -5.03 -8.98 11.99
CA SER A 12 -5.24 -10.23 11.23
C SER A 12 -6.48 -11.02 11.68
N SER A 13 -7.32 -10.47 12.57
CA SER A 13 -8.48 -11.17 13.12
C SER A 13 -9.69 -11.03 12.21
N LEU A 14 -9.74 -11.90 11.20
CA LEU A 14 -10.78 -11.89 10.19
C LEU A 14 -12.17 -12.05 10.83
N PRO A 15 -13.16 -11.25 10.40
CA PRO A 15 -14.53 -11.43 10.86
C PRO A 15 -15.02 -12.84 10.47
N TYR A 16 -15.97 -13.38 11.22
CA TYR A 16 -16.53 -14.73 11.09
C TYR A 16 -15.60 -15.90 11.42
N VAL A 17 -14.28 -15.74 11.30
CA VAL A 17 -13.30 -16.82 11.43
C VAL A 17 -12.51 -16.71 12.74
N SER A 18 -12.17 -15.49 13.14
CA SER A 18 -11.31 -15.22 14.29
C SER A 18 -12.10 -14.65 15.48
N LYS A 19 -11.53 -14.81 16.68
CA LYS A 19 -12.05 -14.14 17.89
C LYS A 19 -11.73 -12.65 17.84
N ILE A 20 -12.57 -11.84 18.48
CA ILE A 20 -12.27 -10.43 18.75
C ILE A 20 -11.05 -10.37 19.67
N VAL A 21 -10.11 -9.48 19.34
CA VAL A 21 -8.90 -9.25 20.13
C VAL A 21 -9.03 -7.92 20.86
N GLU A 22 -8.70 -7.89 22.14
CA GLU A 22 -8.67 -6.63 22.89
C GLU A 22 -7.27 -6.02 22.82
N VAL A 23 -7.21 -4.74 22.45
CA VAL A 23 -6.00 -3.92 22.52
C VAL A 23 -6.32 -2.73 23.38
N ASP A 24 -5.60 -2.55 24.48
CA ASP A 24 -5.83 -1.48 25.45
C ASP A 24 -7.29 -1.42 25.97
N GLY A 25 -7.93 -2.58 26.13
CA GLY A 25 -9.33 -2.70 26.55
C GLY A 25 -10.37 -2.40 25.47
N ILE A 26 -9.94 -2.15 24.23
CA ILE A 26 -10.83 -1.90 23.09
C ILE A 26 -10.95 -3.17 22.23
N PRO A 27 -12.17 -3.67 21.96
CA PRO A 27 -12.37 -4.82 21.08
C PRO A 27 -12.08 -4.45 19.62
N MET A 28 -11.21 -5.23 18.97
CA MET A 28 -10.75 -5.01 17.61
C MET A 28 -10.89 -6.28 16.74
N LEU A 29 -11.05 -6.05 15.44
CA LEU A 29 -11.04 -7.03 14.35
C LEU A 29 -10.17 -6.50 13.21
N ASP A 30 -10.00 -7.32 12.18
CA ASP A 30 -9.25 -7.00 10.97
C ASP A 30 -9.61 -5.62 10.39
N GLY A 31 -8.58 -4.82 10.14
CA GLY A 31 -8.72 -3.45 9.64
C GLY A 31 -9.31 -3.38 8.23
N GLY A 32 -9.17 -4.44 7.42
CA GLY A 32 -9.68 -4.52 6.07
C GLY A 32 -11.20 -4.49 5.96
N ILE A 33 -11.91 -4.64 7.09
CA ILE A 33 -13.37 -4.40 7.15
C ILE A 33 -13.69 -2.94 6.84
N ALA A 34 -12.85 -2.00 7.31
CA ALA A 34 -13.06 -0.57 7.18
C ALA A 34 -12.11 0.05 6.15
N ASP A 35 -10.85 -0.38 6.16
CA ASP A 35 -9.79 0.16 5.31
C ASP A 35 -8.81 -0.96 4.91
N SER A 36 -9.03 -1.58 3.74
CA SER A 36 -8.19 -2.68 3.24
C SER A 36 -6.87 -2.20 2.63
N ILE A 37 -6.84 -0.98 2.08
CA ILE A 37 -5.64 -0.38 1.49
C ILE A 37 -5.57 1.08 1.98
N PRO A 38 -4.90 1.34 3.13
CA PRO A 38 -4.91 2.64 3.81
C PRO A 38 -4.01 3.69 3.13
N VAL A 39 -4.06 3.77 1.80
CA VAL A 39 -3.26 4.72 1.01
C VAL A 39 -3.66 6.16 1.29
N GLN A 40 -4.96 6.43 1.46
CA GLN A 40 -5.43 7.77 1.81
C GLN A 40 -4.94 8.19 3.20
N HIS A 41 -4.97 7.27 4.16
CA HIS A 41 -4.45 7.53 5.50
C HIS A 41 -2.96 7.90 5.48
N ALA A 42 -2.15 7.22 4.65
CA ALA A 42 -0.75 7.57 4.47
C ALA A 42 -0.57 8.98 3.84
N ILE A 43 -1.37 9.32 2.84
CA ILE A 43 -1.37 10.66 2.23
C ILE A 43 -1.75 11.73 3.27
N ASP A 44 -2.78 11.48 4.07
CA ASP A 44 -3.26 12.42 5.11
C ASP A 44 -2.21 12.65 6.21
N MET A 45 -1.33 11.68 6.46
CA MET A 45 -0.16 11.83 7.34
C MET A 45 0.97 12.67 6.74
N GLY A 46 0.86 13.11 5.48
CA GLY A 46 1.82 13.97 4.80
C GLY A 46 2.85 13.23 3.93
N TRP A 47 2.71 11.92 3.74
CA TRP A 47 3.62 11.14 2.90
C TRP A 47 3.36 11.42 1.42
N GLN A 48 4.33 12.10 0.77
CA GLN A 48 4.20 12.61 -0.60
C GLN A 48 4.27 11.51 -1.67
N HIS A 49 5.03 10.45 -1.42
CA HIS A 49 5.16 9.31 -2.31
C HIS A 49 4.93 8.02 -1.53
N ASN A 50 3.95 7.23 -1.97
CA ASN A 50 3.56 6.01 -1.29
C ASN A 50 3.80 4.81 -2.21
N VAL A 51 4.50 3.80 -1.70
CA VAL A 51 4.65 2.50 -2.35
C VAL A 51 3.56 1.59 -1.81
N VAL A 52 2.67 1.12 -2.69
CA VAL A 52 1.50 0.31 -2.31
C VAL A 52 1.72 -1.13 -2.79
N VAL A 53 1.81 -2.06 -1.85
CA VAL A 53 1.96 -3.49 -2.15
C VAL A 53 0.58 -4.15 -2.14
N LEU A 54 0.21 -4.78 -3.26
CA LEU A 54 -1.09 -5.44 -3.43
C LEU A 54 -0.89 -6.92 -3.75
N THR A 55 -1.86 -7.74 -3.37
CA THR A 55 -1.86 -9.19 -3.62
C THR A 55 -2.84 -9.62 -4.73
N ARG A 56 -3.46 -8.65 -5.41
CA ARG A 56 -4.37 -8.87 -6.55
C ARG A 56 -3.82 -8.21 -7.81
N ASN A 57 -4.11 -8.79 -8.96
CA ASN A 57 -3.74 -8.22 -10.26
C ASN A 57 -4.42 -6.86 -10.50
N LYS A 58 -3.82 -6.05 -11.38
CA LYS A 58 -4.45 -4.82 -11.87
C LYS A 58 -5.79 -5.15 -12.54
N GLY A 59 -6.80 -4.30 -12.29
CA GLY A 59 -8.16 -4.48 -12.83
C GLY A 59 -9.02 -5.51 -12.08
N TRP A 60 -8.48 -6.21 -11.08
CA TRP A 60 -9.31 -7.08 -10.24
C TRP A 60 -10.37 -6.26 -9.49
N ARG A 61 -11.57 -6.82 -9.35
CA ARG A 61 -12.67 -6.29 -8.55
C ARG A 61 -13.32 -7.43 -7.77
N ASP A 62 -13.79 -7.12 -6.58
CA ASP A 62 -14.56 -8.07 -5.78
C ASP A 62 -15.98 -8.16 -6.37
N MET A 63 -16.29 -9.32 -6.94
CA MET A 63 -17.59 -9.62 -7.55
C MET A 63 -18.61 -10.14 -6.52
N GLY A 64 -18.23 -10.18 -5.23
CA GLY A 64 -19.12 -10.49 -4.14
C GLY A 64 -20.27 -9.47 -4.02
N LYS A 65 -21.36 -9.90 -3.39
CA LYS A 65 -22.51 -9.04 -3.11
C LYS A 65 -22.54 -8.68 -1.64
N ASP A 66 -22.82 -7.41 -1.40
CA ASP A 66 -23.08 -6.87 -0.09
C ASP A 66 -24.42 -7.41 0.46
N HIS A 67 -24.37 -7.99 1.65
CA HIS A 67 -25.53 -8.57 2.31
C HIS A 67 -25.63 -8.07 3.74
N LYS A 68 -26.86 -7.89 4.21
CA LYS A 68 -27.11 -7.64 5.63
C LYS A 68 -26.68 -8.87 6.43
N ILE A 69 -25.98 -8.63 7.54
CA ILE A 69 -25.54 -9.70 8.44
C ILE A 69 -26.57 -9.82 9.57
N PRO A 70 -27.34 -10.92 9.61
CA PRO A 70 -28.30 -11.14 10.68
C PRO A 70 -27.59 -11.75 11.90
N TYR A 71 -27.96 -11.27 13.10
CA TYR A 71 -27.59 -11.76 14.43
C TYR A 71 -26.11 -11.74 14.86
N LEU A 72 -25.16 -11.99 13.96
CA LEU A 72 -23.74 -11.90 14.30
C LEU A 72 -23.34 -10.45 14.56
N TYR A 73 -22.47 -10.23 15.55
CA TYR A 73 -22.05 -8.90 16.00
C TYR A 73 -23.21 -7.99 16.44
N LYS A 74 -24.29 -8.55 17.01
CA LYS A 74 -25.47 -7.78 17.45
C LYS A 74 -25.13 -6.62 18.41
N ASN A 75 -24.11 -6.80 19.25
CA ASN A 75 -23.63 -5.79 20.21
C ASN A 75 -22.80 -4.68 19.53
N TYR A 76 -22.48 -4.82 18.24
CA TYR A 76 -21.65 -3.91 17.45
C TYR A 76 -22.39 -3.47 16.17
N PRO A 77 -23.44 -2.64 16.28
CA PRO A 77 -24.29 -2.28 15.14
C PRO A 77 -23.52 -1.56 14.02
N ARG A 78 -22.54 -0.70 14.34
CA ARG A 78 -21.70 -0.02 13.34
C ARG A 78 -20.80 -0.99 12.56
N LEU A 79 -20.27 -2.01 13.24
CA LEU A 79 -19.50 -3.07 12.59
C LEU A 79 -20.36 -3.85 11.59
N ARG A 80 -21.63 -4.12 11.93
CA ARG A 80 -22.55 -4.79 11.01
C ARG A 80 -22.80 -3.97 9.74
N VAL A 81 -22.90 -2.64 9.87
CA VAL A 81 -23.04 -1.74 8.72
C VAL A 81 -21.79 -1.80 7.85
N ALA A 82 -20.59 -1.67 8.43
CA ALA A 82 -19.33 -1.75 7.70
C ALA A 82 -19.20 -3.08 6.94
N LEU A 83 -19.43 -4.20 7.62
CA LEU A 83 -19.39 -5.53 7.00
C LEU A 83 -20.45 -5.72 5.90
N SER A 84 -21.60 -5.04 6.00
CA SER A 84 -22.65 -5.10 4.97
C SER A 84 -22.33 -4.29 3.72
N HIS A 85 -21.29 -3.46 3.74
CA HIS A 85 -20.83 -2.66 2.59
C HIS A 85 -19.39 -2.99 2.18
N ARG A 86 -18.82 -4.08 2.71
CA ARG A 86 -17.39 -4.38 2.59
C ARG A 86 -16.93 -4.56 1.15
N HIS A 87 -17.78 -5.15 0.28
CA HIS A 87 -17.40 -5.44 -1.10
C HIS A 87 -17.35 -4.13 -1.89
N ARG A 88 -18.36 -3.27 -1.70
CA ARG A 88 -18.37 -1.91 -2.25
C ARG A 88 -17.17 -1.09 -1.77
N ALA A 89 -16.94 -1.04 -0.45
CA ALA A 89 -15.85 -0.26 0.13
C ALA A 89 -14.49 -0.73 -0.41
N TYR A 90 -14.26 -2.05 -0.48
CA TYR A 90 -13.04 -2.60 -1.07
C TYR A 90 -12.84 -2.15 -2.52
N ASN A 91 -13.89 -2.23 -3.35
CA ASN A 91 -13.82 -1.82 -4.75
C ASN A 91 -13.58 -0.31 -4.93
N GLU A 92 -14.16 0.52 -4.06
CA GLU A 92 -13.89 1.96 -4.02
C GLU A 92 -12.42 2.24 -3.69
N GLN A 93 -11.81 1.46 -2.80
CA GLN A 93 -10.38 1.58 -2.49
C GLN A 93 -9.48 1.15 -3.64
N ILE A 94 -9.81 0.06 -4.32
CA ILE A 94 -9.08 -0.34 -5.53
C ILE A 94 -9.17 0.76 -6.59
N GLN A 95 -10.35 1.38 -6.75
CA GLN A 95 -10.50 2.50 -7.69
C GLN A 95 -9.61 3.68 -7.31
N LEU A 96 -9.57 4.06 -6.03
CA LEU A 96 -8.68 5.12 -5.55
C LEU A 96 -7.20 4.80 -5.85
N VAL A 97 -6.77 3.56 -5.62
CA VAL A 97 -5.41 3.12 -5.94
C VAL A 97 -5.13 3.22 -7.44
N ASP A 98 -6.06 2.77 -8.29
CA ASP A 98 -5.90 2.86 -9.74
C ASP A 98 -5.81 4.34 -10.20
N ASP A 99 -6.63 5.22 -9.64
CA ASP A 99 -6.63 6.67 -9.95
C ASP A 99 -5.34 7.36 -9.49
N LEU A 100 -4.87 7.05 -8.27
CA LEU A 100 -3.62 7.60 -7.72
C LEU A 100 -2.39 7.10 -8.48
N GLU A 101 -2.38 5.83 -8.90
CA GLU A 101 -1.30 5.26 -9.71
C GLU A 101 -1.28 5.92 -11.09
N ALA A 102 -2.44 6.09 -11.74
CA ALA A 102 -2.54 6.75 -13.04
C ALA A 102 -2.09 8.23 -12.97
N ALA A 103 -2.33 8.90 -11.84
CA ALA A 103 -1.85 10.25 -11.58
C ALA A 103 -0.36 10.33 -11.20
N GLY A 104 0.35 9.20 -11.11
CA GLY A 104 1.76 9.14 -10.72
C GLY A 104 2.04 9.48 -9.25
N LYS A 105 1.00 9.53 -8.40
CA LYS A 105 1.13 9.90 -6.97
C LYS A 105 1.63 8.74 -6.11
N ILE A 106 1.36 7.52 -6.54
CA ILE A 106 1.80 6.30 -5.86
C ILE A 106 2.49 5.38 -6.86
N THR A 107 3.27 4.43 -6.34
CA THR A 107 3.79 3.31 -7.13
C THR A 107 3.26 2.02 -6.56
N CYS A 108 2.68 1.15 -7.39
CA CYS A 108 2.16 -0.11 -6.92
C CYS A 108 3.07 -1.28 -7.30
N ILE A 109 3.27 -2.18 -6.34
CA ILE A 109 3.89 -3.49 -6.55
C ILE A 109 2.76 -4.51 -6.42
N ARG A 110 2.50 -5.28 -7.47
CA ARG A 110 1.42 -6.26 -7.51
C ARG A 110 1.71 -7.38 -8.50
N PRO A 111 1.16 -8.60 -8.32
CA PRO A 111 1.37 -9.70 -9.26
C PRO A 111 1.00 -9.32 -10.70
N ILE A 112 1.84 -9.74 -11.64
CA ILE A 112 1.65 -9.53 -13.08
C ILE A 112 0.97 -10.76 -13.68
N ARG A 113 1.39 -11.96 -13.28
CA ARG A 113 0.76 -13.20 -13.73
C ARG A 113 -0.65 -13.33 -13.14
N PRO A 114 -1.61 -13.92 -13.87
CA PRO A 114 -2.94 -14.19 -13.34
C PRO A 114 -2.86 -14.91 -11.99
N LEU A 115 -3.53 -14.35 -10.99
CA LEU A 115 -3.47 -14.89 -9.64
C LEU A 115 -4.23 -16.21 -9.54
N GLU A 116 -3.51 -17.27 -9.18
CA GLU A 116 -4.06 -18.61 -8.95
C GLU A 116 -4.53 -18.85 -7.51
N VAL A 117 -4.08 -17.99 -6.57
CA VAL A 117 -4.26 -18.14 -5.13
C VAL A 117 -5.61 -17.59 -4.65
N GLY A 118 -6.39 -18.46 -3.99
CA GLY A 118 -7.65 -18.13 -3.33
C GLY A 118 -7.48 -17.51 -1.93
N ARG A 119 -8.60 -17.12 -1.29
CA ARG A 119 -8.57 -16.61 0.10
C ARG A 119 -8.20 -17.69 1.13
N ILE A 120 -8.55 -18.95 0.84
CA ILE A 120 -8.22 -20.12 1.65
C ILE A 120 -7.40 -21.04 0.75
N GLU A 121 -6.10 -20.75 0.64
CA GLU A 121 -5.16 -21.54 -0.16
C GLU A 121 -4.28 -22.38 0.76
N LYS A 122 -3.97 -23.61 0.34
CA LYS A 122 -3.12 -24.56 1.07
C LYS A 122 -2.06 -25.21 0.17
N ASP A 123 -2.18 -25.06 -1.14
CA ASP A 123 -1.19 -25.51 -2.11
C ASP A 123 0.09 -24.68 -1.95
N THR A 124 1.13 -25.32 -1.39
CA THR A 124 2.41 -24.68 -1.10
C THR A 124 3.10 -24.18 -2.35
N ASP A 125 2.97 -24.89 -3.46
CA ASP A 125 3.66 -24.55 -4.70
C ASP A 125 3.02 -23.29 -5.31
N LYS A 126 1.70 -23.14 -5.24
CA LYS A 126 1.02 -21.89 -5.63
C LYS A 126 1.43 -20.71 -4.77
N LEU A 127 1.52 -20.92 -3.46
CA LEU A 127 1.92 -19.88 -2.52
C LEU A 127 3.38 -19.45 -2.74
N GLU A 128 4.27 -20.40 -2.97
CA GLU A 128 5.68 -20.15 -3.27
C GLU A 128 5.82 -19.37 -4.58
N ARG A 129 5.14 -19.79 -5.66
CA ARG A 129 5.15 -19.05 -6.93
C ARG A 129 4.69 -17.60 -6.79
N LEU A 130 3.66 -17.34 -5.97
CA LEU A 130 3.18 -15.98 -5.70
C LEU A 130 4.20 -15.18 -4.87
N TYR A 131 4.81 -15.83 -3.88
CA TYR A 131 5.86 -15.22 -3.06
C TYR A 131 7.08 -14.83 -3.88
N GLU A 132 7.61 -15.75 -4.69
CA GLU A 132 8.78 -15.52 -5.55
C GLU A 132 8.54 -14.38 -6.55
N GLU A 133 7.35 -14.35 -7.16
CA GLU A 133 6.98 -13.24 -8.04
C GLU A 133 6.94 -11.90 -7.30
N GLY A 134 6.32 -11.86 -6.12
CA GLY A 134 6.31 -10.66 -5.29
C GLY A 134 7.72 -10.21 -4.89
N PHE A 135 8.59 -11.15 -4.54
CA PHE A 135 9.98 -10.90 -4.19
C PHE A 135 10.75 -10.29 -5.36
N MET A 136 10.70 -10.92 -6.53
CA MET A 136 11.35 -10.43 -7.76
C MET A 136 10.86 -9.02 -8.15
N LEU A 137 9.55 -8.76 -8.05
CA LEU A 137 8.99 -7.44 -8.35
C LEU A 137 9.46 -6.38 -7.36
N GLY A 138 9.61 -6.75 -6.09
CA GLY A 138 10.19 -5.89 -5.05
C GLY A 138 11.66 -5.59 -5.30
N GLU A 139 12.45 -6.60 -5.63
CA GLU A 139 13.88 -6.46 -5.97
C GLU A 139 14.07 -5.52 -7.17
N ALA A 140 13.35 -5.76 -8.26
CA ALA A 140 13.38 -4.90 -9.45
C ALA A 140 12.89 -3.46 -9.17
N PHE A 141 11.98 -3.28 -8.20
CA PHE A 141 11.58 -1.93 -7.76
C PHE A 141 12.72 -1.23 -7.02
N CYS A 142 13.40 -1.92 -6.10
CA CYS A 142 14.54 -1.39 -5.36
C CYS A 142 15.69 -0.98 -6.29
N GLU A 143 16.05 -1.84 -7.26
CA GLU A 143 17.09 -1.55 -8.27
C GLU A 143 16.79 -0.23 -9.02
N LYS A 144 15.56 -0.09 -9.53
CA LYS A 144 15.12 1.15 -10.21
C LYS A 144 15.16 2.39 -9.31
N CYS A 145 14.94 2.23 -8.01
CA CYS A 145 15.04 3.35 -7.07
C CYS A 145 16.50 3.79 -6.90
N VAL A 146 17.42 2.83 -6.77
CA VAL A 146 18.86 3.11 -6.68
C VAL A 146 19.37 3.78 -7.95
N GLU A 147 18.98 3.29 -9.13
CA GLU A 147 19.33 3.91 -10.42
C GLU A 147 18.85 5.37 -10.50
N LYS A 148 17.61 5.63 -10.10
CA LYS A 148 17.07 7.00 -10.07
C LYS A 148 17.85 7.91 -9.12
N GLU A 149 18.22 7.41 -7.95
CA GLU A 149 18.99 8.17 -6.96
C GLU A 149 20.38 8.54 -7.50
N LEU A 150 21.07 7.59 -8.13
CA LEU A 150 22.36 7.82 -8.79
C LEU A 150 22.28 8.89 -9.89
N VAL A 151 21.25 8.83 -10.74
CA VAL A 151 21.02 9.82 -11.80
C VAL A 151 20.75 11.21 -11.22
N ILE A 152 19.98 11.30 -10.13
CA ILE A 152 19.72 12.57 -9.44
C ILE A 152 21.01 13.14 -8.85
N GLU A 153 21.85 12.32 -8.24
CA GLU A 153 23.14 12.76 -7.70
C GLU A 153 24.10 13.26 -8.79
N GLU A 154 24.17 12.56 -9.92
CA GLU A 154 25.01 12.97 -11.06
C GLU A 154 24.52 14.31 -11.64
N THR A 155 23.21 14.44 -11.87
CA THR A 155 22.60 15.70 -12.36
C THR A 155 22.87 16.87 -11.39
N LYS A 156 22.79 16.63 -10.07
CA LYS A 156 23.11 17.66 -9.06
C LYS A 156 24.57 18.09 -9.15
N LYS A 157 25.52 17.16 -9.33
CA LYS A 157 26.95 17.49 -9.48
C LYS A 157 27.19 18.34 -10.73
N GLU A 158 26.56 18.01 -11.85
CA GLU A 158 26.67 18.77 -13.09
C GLU A 158 26.15 20.21 -12.92
N VAL A 159 24.96 20.39 -12.34
CA VAL A 159 24.38 21.71 -12.10
C VAL A 159 25.26 22.54 -11.16
N MET A 160 25.76 21.96 -10.06
CA MET A 160 26.66 22.66 -9.15
C MET A 160 27.97 23.08 -9.84
N SER A 161 28.55 22.23 -10.69
CA SER A 161 29.74 22.59 -11.47
C SER A 161 29.49 23.74 -12.45
N MET A 162 28.30 23.80 -13.05
CA MET A 162 27.92 24.91 -13.94
C MET A 162 27.78 26.24 -13.18
N LEU A 163 27.24 26.21 -11.96
CA LEU A 163 27.10 27.40 -11.12
C LEU A 163 28.48 27.95 -10.69
N GLU A 164 29.40 27.09 -10.28
CA GLU A 164 30.78 27.49 -9.91
C GLU A 164 31.56 28.12 -11.09
N LYS A 165 31.34 27.61 -12.31
CA LYS A 165 31.95 28.16 -13.53
C LYS A 165 31.37 29.53 -13.92
N ASN A 166 30.12 29.81 -13.58
CA ASN A 166 29.49 31.10 -13.88
C ASN A 166 29.88 32.19 -12.87
N ASP A 167 30.09 31.84 -11.60
CA ASP A 167 30.59 32.80 -10.60
C ASP A 167 32.04 33.25 -10.86
N THR A 168 32.85 32.42 -11.53
CA THR A 168 34.24 32.75 -11.90
C THR A 168 34.36 33.59 -13.18
N ALA A 169 33.30 33.69 -13.99
CA ALA A 169 33.26 34.47 -15.23
C ALA A 169 32.81 35.95 -15.04
N GLY A 170 32.42 36.34 -13.82
CA GLY A 170 31.83 37.66 -13.52
C GLY A 170 32.81 38.76 -13.07
N VAL A 171 34.13 38.56 -13.12
CA VAL A 171 35.12 39.59 -12.75
C VAL A 171 35.81 40.14 -14.00
N SER A 172 35.13 41.00 -14.76
CA SER A 172 35.77 41.84 -15.79
C SER A 172 35.92 43.29 -15.31
N GLU A 173 37.19 43.65 -15.11
CA GLU A 173 37.87 44.96 -15.04
C GLU A 173 37.16 46.22 -14.50
N PRO A 174 37.72 46.90 -13.48
CA PRO A 174 37.39 48.29 -13.22
C PRO A 174 38.08 49.20 -14.26
N TYR A 175 37.24 50.02 -14.90
CA TYR A 175 37.58 51.11 -15.83
C TYR A 175 38.83 51.91 -15.42
N ARG A 176 39.72 52.15 -16.40
CA ARG A 176 40.75 53.20 -16.37
C ARG A 176 40.16 54.54 -16.79
#